data_AF-A0A9E0YI25-F1
#
_entry.id   AF-A0A9E0YI25-F1
#
_cell.length_a   1.000
_cell.length_b   1.000
_cell.length_c   1.000
_cell.angle_alpha   90.00
_cell.angle_beta   90.00
_cell.angle_gamma   90.00
#
_symmetry.space_group_name_H-M   'P 1'
#
loop_
_entity.id
_entity.type
_entity.pdbx_description
1 polymer ?
#
loop_
_entity_poly.entity_id
_entity_poly.type
_entity_poly.pdbx_seq_one_letter_code
_entity_poly.pdbx_strand_id
1 'polypeptide(L)' 'QKPGPQTRQGGIIEGEAPLHASNLMVMCSKCAQPTRIKAMRLEDGKKVRICGKCKEQLDG' A
#
# COMPACT_ATOMS: atom_id res chain seq x y z
N GLN A 1 -3.37 -3.10 24.94
CA GLN A 1 -4.39 -2.12 25.39
C GLN A 1 -4.55 -2.25 26.89
N LYS A 2 -4.64 -1.13 27.64
CA LYS A 2 -4.98 -1.17 29.07
C LYS A 2 -6.50 -1.42 29.21
N PRO A 3 -6.97 -2.34 30.06
CA PRO A 3 -8.40 -2.55 30.28
C PRO A 3 -9.03 -1.27 30.84
N GLY A 4 -10.15 -0.85 30.24
CA GLY A 4 -10.94 0.29 30.69
C GLY A 4 -12.43 -0.07 30.70
N PRO A 5 -13.32 0.82 31.17
CA PRO A 5 -14.76 0.53 31.32
C PRO A 5 -15.47 0.06 30.03
N GLN A 6 -14.88 0.34 28.86
CA GLN A 6 -15.32 -0.08 27.52
C GLN A 6 -14.94 -1.52 27.14
N THR A 7 -13.94 -2.12 27.80
CA THR A 7 -13.42 -3.47 27.52
C THR A 7 -13.53 -4.34 28.77
N ARG A 8 -14.78 -4.70 29.13
CA ARG A 8 -15.10 -5.47 30.35
C ARG A 8 -14.65 -6.94 30.32
N GLN A 9 -14.37 -7.50 29.15
CA GLN A 9 -13.85 -8.85 29.01
C GLN A 9 -12.33 -8.79 28.80
N GLY A 10 -11.58 -9.18 29.83
CA GLY A 10 -10.15 -9.45 29.68
C GLY A 10 -9.92 -10.64 28.76
N GLY A 11 -8.88 -10.57 27.94
CA GLY A 11 -8.50 -11.60 26.97
C GLY A 11 -7.30 -11.16 26.14
N ILE A 12 -6.70 -12.10 25.40
CA ILE A 12 -5.67 -11.77 24.40
C ILE A 12 -6.41 -11.12 23.22
N ILE A 13 -6.07 -9.87 22.92
CA ILE A 13 -6.61 -9.12 21.78
C ILE A 13 -5.52 -9.10 20.71
N GLU A 14 -5.78 -9.74 19.58
CA GLU A 14 -4.94 -9.60 18.40
C GLU A 14 -5.14 -8.22 17.78
N GLY A 15 -4.05 -7.63 17.29
CA GLY A 15 -4.07 -6.31 16.67
C GLY A 15 -2.92 -6.17 15.68
N GLU A 16 -3.08 -5.25 14.75
CA GLU A 16 -2.07 -4.98 13.73
C GLU A 16 -0.83 -4.34 14.36
N ALA A 17 0.35 -4.83 13.96
CA ALA A 17 1.63 -4.24 14.29
C ALA A 17 2.15 -3.43 13.10
N PRO A 18 2.87 -2.31 13.32
CA PRO A 18 3.47 -1.55 12.24
C PRO A 18 4.51 -2.38 11.49
N LEU A 19 4.56 -2.20 10.18
CA LEU A 19 5.59 -2.76 9.30
C LEU A 19 6.38 -1.62 8.66
N HIS A 20 7.68 -1.85 8.44
CA HIS A 20 8.51 -0.88 7.73
C HIS A 20 8.09 -0.80 6.26
N ALA A 21 7.92 0.42 5.74
CA ALA A 21 7.40 0.64 4.38
C ALA A 21 8.27 0.01 3.28
N SER A 22 9.59 -0.13 3.50
CA SER A 22 10.48 -0.79 2.53
C SER A 22 10.25 -2.30 2.39
N ASN A 23 9.53 -2.93 3.33
CA ASN A 23 9.19 -4.35 3.26
C ASN A 23 7.91 -4.58 2.43
N LEU A 24 7.27 -3.50 1.96
CA LEU A 24 6.05 -3.55 1.16
C LEU A 24 6.36 -3.26 -0.32
N MET A 25 5.50 -3.74 -1.19
CA MET A 25 5.52 -3.42 -2.63
C MET A 25 4.12 -2.99 -3.09
N VAL A 26 4.06 -2.12 -4.09
CA VAL A 26 2.78 -1.76 -4.72
C VAL A 26 2.31 -2.91 -5.60
N MET A 27 1.06 -3.30 -5.41
CA MET A 27 0.36 -4.23 -6.29
C MET A 27 -0.22 -3.49 -7.49
N CYS A 28 0.12 -3.89 -8.70
CA CYS A 28 -0.49 -3.33 -9.90
C CYS A 28 -1.86 -3.96 -10.13
N SER A 29 -2.93 -3.16 -10.17
CA SER A 29 -4.30 -3.61 -10.44
C SER A 29 -4.50 -4.22 -11.84
N LYS A 30 -3.60 -3.88 -12.78
CA LYS A 30 -3.73 -4.26 -14.19
C LYS A 30 -3.07 -5.58 -14.52
N CYS A 31 -1.87 -5.83 -13.98
CA CYS A 31 -1.17 -7.11 -14.16
C CYS A 31 -1.22 -8.03 -12.94
N ALA A 32 -1.88 -7.62 -11.86
CA ALA A 32 -2.00 -8.36 -10.60
C ALA A 32 -0.65 -8.88 -10.07
N GLN A 33 0.39 -8.05 -10.19
CA GLN A 33 1.74 -8.40 -9.71
C GLN A 33 2.33 -7.29 -8.85
N PRO A 34 3.14 -7.65 -7.84
CA PRO A 34 3.93 -6.69 -7.10
C PRO A 34 4.97 -6.07 -8.05
N THR A 35 5.12 -4.76 -7.99
CA THR A 35 5.91 -4.00 -8.94
C THR A 35 6.65 -2.84 -8.30
N ARG A 36 7.78 -2.47 -8.89
CA ARG A 36 8.45 -1.20 -8.58
C ARG A 36 7.74 -0.07 -9.32
N ILE A 37 7.62 1.08 -8.66
CA ILE A 37 7.08 2.30 -9.26
C ILE A 37 8.14 2.92 -10.18
N LYS A 38 7.74 3.34 -11.38
CA LYS A 38 8.48 4.29 -12.20
C LYS A 38 7.67 5.57 -12.33
N ALA A 39 8.32 6.68 -12.66
CA ALA A 39 7.64 7.93 -12.97
C ALA A 39 7.72 8.24 -14.46
N MET A 40 6.63 8.74 -15.02
CA MET A 40 6.55 9.21 -16.40
C MET A 40 5.89 10.59 -16.42
N ARG A 41 6.27 11.44 -17.38
CA ARG A 41 5.56 12.68 -17.68
C ARG A 41 4.59 12.44 -18.83
N LEU A 42 3.35 12.86 -18.65
CA LEU A 42 2.34 12.90 -19.70
C LEU A 42 2.54 14.13 -20.58
N GLU A 43 1.86 14.18 -21.72
CA GLU A 43 1.91 15.30 -22.67
C GLU A 43 1.41 16.62 -22.06
N ASP A 44 0.49 16.54 -21.10
CA ASP A 44 0.01 17.70 -20.32
C ASP A 44 1.02 18.18 -19.25
N GLY A 45 2.19 17.56 -19.18
CA GLY A 45 3.26 17.89 -18.24
C GLY A 45 3.11 17.25 -16.85
N LYS A 46 2.01 16.54 -16.56
CA LYS A 46 1.82 15.89 -15.25
C LYS A 46 2.72 14.68 -15.09
N LYS A 47 3.24 14.52 -13.88
CA LYS A 47 4.02 13.34 -13.49
C LYS A 47 3.09 12.28 -12.92
N VAL A 48 3.09 11.10 -13.52
CA VAL A 48 2.29 9.94 -13.08
C VAL A 48 3.20 8.79 -12.66
N ARG A 49 2.68 7.92 -11.80
CA ARG A 49 3.32 6.66 -11.42
C ARG A 49 2.88 5.57 -12.39
N ILE A 50 3.85 4.82 -12.91
CA ILE A 50 3.59 3.68 -13.81
C ILE A 50 4.19 2.40 -13.24
N CYS A 51 3.57 1.28 -13.59
CA CYS A 51 4.02 -0.05 -13.26
C CYS A 51 5.36 -0.35 -13.94
N GLY A 52 6.38 -0.72 -13.17
CA GLY A 52 7.69 -1.07 -13.72
C GLY A 52 7.69 -2.30 -14.64
N LYS A 53 6.65 -3.13 -14.59
CA LYS A 53 6.47 -4.38 -15.36
C LYS A 53 5.64 -4.19 -16.63
N CYS A 54 4.35 -3.86 -16.51
CA CYS A 54 3.44 -3.72 -17.65
C CYS A 54 3.36 -2.30 -18.23
N LYS A 55 4.03 -1.32 -17.60
CA LYS A 55 4.07 0.11 -18.01
C LYS A 55 2.73 0.86 -17.92
N GLU A 56 1.69 0.23 -17.39
CA GLU A 56 0.39 0.87 -17.16
C GLU A 56 0.42 1.84 -15.96
N GLN A 57 -0.45 2.84 -15.95
CA GLN A 57 -0.57 3.80 -14.85
C GLN A 57 -1.07 3.12 -13.57
N LEU A 58 -0.48 3.47 -12.42
CA LEU A 58 -0.84 2.91 -11.10
C LEU A 58 -1.93 3.69 -10.37
N ASP A 59 -2.09 4.97 -10.70
CA ASP A 59 -3.01 5.93 -10.05
C ASP A 59 -4.24 6.24 -10.92
N GLY A 60 -4.57 5.34 -11.86
CA GLY A 60 -5.70 5.48 -12.78
C GLY A 60 -6.99 4.89 -12.22
#